data_AF-A0A8X6L9Z0-F1
#
_entry.id   AF-A0A8X6L9Z0-F1
#
_cell.length_a   1.000
_cell.length_b   1.000
_cell.length_c   1.000
_cell.angle_alpha   90.00
_cell.angle_beta   90.00
_cell.angle_gamma   90.00
#
_symmetry.space_group_name_H-M   'P 1'
#
loop_
_entity.id
_entity.type
_entity.pdbx_description
1 polymer ?
#
loop_
_entity_poly.entity_id
_entity_poly.type
_entity_poly.pdbx_seq_one_letter_code
_entity_poly.pdbx_strand_id
1 'polypeptide(L)'
;MKVGEIVLVENPNKKRLYWPLAKVLELLPGRDGNVRTLRLKCGNAEIIRPVQRLFPLEIQPEELPIAAVSMEKVPKPLTLSEVPVA
;
A
#
# COMPACT_ATOMS: atom_id res chain seq x y z
N MET A 1 13.82 -5.13 2.04
CA MET A 1 12.95 -3.95 2.19
C MET A 1 13.45 -2.85 1.29
N LYS A 2 12.57 -2.32 0.43
CA LYS A 2 12.89 -1.31 -0.59
C LYS A 2 11.95 -0.11 -0.46
N VAL A 3 12.37 1.04 -0.99
CA VAL A 3 11.47 2.20 -1.13
C VAL A 3 10.31 1.82 -2.04
N GLY A 4 9.10 2.20 -1.66
CA GLY A 4 7.87 1.90 -2.40
C GLY A 4 7.14 0.63 -1.96
N GLU A 5 7.78 -0.23 -1.15
CA GLU A 5 7.21 -1.47 -0.65
C GLU A 5 6.12 -1.21 0.40
N ILE A 6 5.08 -2.06 0.41
CA ILE A 6 4.00 -2.01 1.42
C ILE A 6 4.32 -3.00 2.52
N VAL A 7 4.29 -2.52 3.76
CA VAL A 7 4.61 -3.30 4.96
C VAL A 7 3.57 -3.11 6.05
N LEU A 8 3.40 -4.13 6.89
CA LEU A 8 2.65 -4.04 8.13
C LEU A 8 3.53 -3.43 9.23
N VAL A 9 2.96 -2.52 10.00
CA VAL A 9 3.64 -1.86 11.12
C VAL A 9 3.10 -2.42 12.43
N GLU A 10 3.99 -2.91 13.28
CA GLU A 10 3.61 -3.41 14.60
C GLU A 10 2.87 -2.34 15.41
N ASN A 11 1.71 -2.71 15.95
CA ASN A 11 1.00 -1.91 16.94
C ASN A 11 0.68 -2.79 18.15
N PRO A 12 1.36 -2.60 19.30
CA PRO A 12 1.19 -3.47 20.47
C PRO A 12 -0.21 -3.36 21.09
N ASN A 13 -0.92 -2.25 20.84
CA ASN A 13 -2.26 -2.01 21.37
C ASN A 13 -3.36 -2.64 20.51
N LYS A 14 -3.00 -3.28 19.39
CA LYS A 14 -3.95 -3.87 18.45
C LYS A 14 -3.54 -5.31 18.15
N LYS A 15 -4.54 -6.18 17.95
CA LYS A 15 -4.29 -7.53 17.41
C LYS A 15 -3.61 -7.39 16.05
N ARG A 16 -2.80 -8.38 15.68
CA ARG A 16 -2.03 -8.41 14.42
C ARG A 16 -2.88 -8.14 13.18
N LEU A 17 -4.14 -8.61 13.16
CA LEU A 17 -5.10 -8.37 12.08
C LEU A 17 -5.38 -6.88 11.83
N TYR A 18 -5.24 -6.04 12.86
CA TYR A 18 -5.50 -4.59 12.81
C TYR A 18 -4.22 -3.76 12.84
N TRP A 19 -3.07 -4.39 12.59
CA TRP A 19 -1.83 -3.64 12.41
C TRP A 19 -1.93 -2.76 11.16
N PRO A 20 -1.55 -1.49 11.26
CA PRO A 20 -1.67 -0.58 10.13
C PRO A 20 -0.70 -0.96 9.02
N LEU A 21 -1.15 -0.77 7.79
CA LEU A 21 -0.31 -0.83 6.60
C LEU A 21 0.40 0.51 6.38
N ALA A 22 1.64 0.46 5.92
CA ALA A 22 2.40 1.63 5.56
C ALA A 22 3.26 1.39 4.32
N LYS A 23 3.50 2.45 3.56
CA LYS A 23 4.42 2.45 2.42
C LYS A 23 5.79 2.93 2.86
N VAL A 24 6.85 2.24 2.48
CA VAL A 24 8.23 2.69 2.71
C VAL A 24 8.54 3.90 1.84
N LEU A 25 8.87 5.02 2.47
CA LEU A 25 9.26 6.26 1.78
C LEU A 25 10.78 6.37 1.65
N GLU A 26 11.52 6.06 2.71
CA GLU A 26 12.97 6.29 2.77
C GLU A 26 13.64 5.30 3.74
N LEU A 27 14.83 4.82 3.37
CA LEU A 27 15.69 4.02 4.24
C LEU A 27 16.68 4.93 4.95
N LEU A 28 16.71 4.87 6.29
CA LEU A 28 17.59 5.71 7.11
C LEU A 28 18.78 4.86 7.61
N PRO A 29 19.96 4.95 6.95
CA PRO A 29 21.15 4.25 7.40
C PRO A 29 21.71 4.87 8.69
N GLY A 30 22.24 4.03 9.57
CA GLY A 30 23.01 4.48 10.74
C GLY A 30 24.45 4.86 10.38
N ARG A 31 25.24 5.19 11.41
CA ARG A 31 26.67 5.52 11.26
C ARG A 31 27.49 4.41 10.58
N ASP A 32 27.10 3.15 10.77
CA ASP A 32 27.78 1.98 10.19
C ASP A 32 27.30 1.65 8.76
N GLY A 33 26.47 2.49 8.14
CA GLY A 33 25.86 2.25 6.82
C GLY A 33 24.66 1.28 6.84
N ASN A 34 24.45 0.55 7.94
CA ASN A 34 23.35 -0.38 8.09
C ASN A 34 22.01 0.34 8.33
N VAL A 35 20.98 -0.06 7.57
CA VAL A 35 19.61 0.46 7.72
C VAL A 35 18.95 -0.20 8.92
N ARG A 36 18.71 0.58 9.97
CA ARG A 36 17.99 0.14 11.18
C ARG A 36 16.61 0.75 11.30
N THR A 37 16.36 1.86 10.60
CA THR A 37 15.14 2.65 10.72
C THR A 37 14.63 3.06 9.35
N LEU A 38 13.31 3.15 9.21
CA LEU A 38 12.63 3.49 7.97
C LEU A 38 11.63 4.62 8.22
N ARG A 39 11.52 5.53 7.26
CA ARG A 39 10.43 6.51 7.20
C ARG A 39 9.31 5.93 6.36
N LEU A 40 8.09 5.94 6.90
CA LEU A 40 6.94 5.26 6.35
C LEU A 40 5.75 6.21 6.24
N LYS A 41 4.93 6.03 5.21
CA LYS A 41 3.61 6.68 5.09
C LYS A 41 2.53 5.74 5.57
N CYS A 42 1.86 6.10 6.66
CA CYS A 42 0.75 5.34 7.25
C CYS A 42 -0.52 6.20 7.20
N GLY A 43 -1.39 5.94 6.22
CA GLY A 43 -2.54 6.82 5.94
C GLY A 43 -2.06 8.24 5.65
N ASN A 44 -2.57 9.22 6.41
CA ASN A 44 -2.19 10.63 6.24
C ASN A 44 -0.91 11.01 6.99
N ALA A 45 -0.46 10.19 7.95
CA ALA A 45 0.70 10.50 8.78
C ALA A 45 1.98 9.84 8.25
N GLU A 46 3.11 10.47 8.53
CA GLU A 46 4.41 9.86 8.36
C GLU A 46 4.97 9.43 9.71
N ILE A 47 5.49 8.22 9.76
CA ILE A 47 6.01 7.63 10.99
C ILE A 47 7.40 7.07 10.72
N ILE A 48 8.23 7.09 11.75
CA ILE A 48 9.58 6.52 11.72
C ILE A 48 9.58 5.31 12.65
N ARG A 49 9.96 4.15 12.11
CA ARG A 49 10.00 2.90 12.87
C ARG A 49 11.23 2.07 12.54
N PRO A 50 11.78 1.34 13.53
CA PRO A 50 12.87 0.42 13.29
C PRO A 50 12.40 -0.76 12.43
N VAL A 51 13.31 -1.30 11.61
CA VAL A 51 13.04 -2.43 10.70
C VAL A 51 12.44 -3.63 11.44
N GLN A 52 12.88 -3.88 12.68
CA GLN A 52 12.42 -5.00 13.51
C GLN A 52 10.91 -4.97 13.82
N ARG A 53 10.26 -3.80 13.72
CA ARG A 53 8.81 -3.64 13.95
C ARG A 53 8.00 -3.61 12.66
N LEU A 54 8.62 -3.97 11.54
CA LEU A 54 8.02 -3.89 10.22
C LEU A 54 8.01 -5.28 9.60
N PHE A 55 6.87 -5.66 9.05
CA PHE A 55 6.64 -6.97 8.48
C PHE A 55 6.29 -6.79 7.00
N PRO A 56 7.23 -7.12 6.09
CA PRO A 56 6.99 -7.09 4.65
C PRO A 56 5.82 -7.98 4.25
N LEU A 57 5.08 -7.57 3.23
CA LEU A 57 4.09 -8.41 2.58
C LEU A 57 4.76 -9.15 1.41
N GLU A 58 4.36 -10.39 1.15
CA GLU A 58 4.85 -11.20 0.02
C GLU A 58 4.23 -10.78 -1.32
N ILE A 59 4.09 -9.47 -1.53
CA ILE A 59 3.51 -8.89 -2.73
C ILE A 59 4.66 -8.38 -3.59
N GLN A 60 4.84 -8.99 -4.75
CA GLN A 60 5.73 -8.43 -5.75
C GLN A 60 4.98 -7.32 -6.48
N PRO A 61 5.56 -6.12 -6.66
CA PRO A 61 5.00 -5.17 -7.61
C PRO A 61 5.16 -5.82 -8.99
N GLU A 62 4.08 -6.38 -9.51
CA GLU A 62 4.00 -6.75 -10.93
C GLU A 62 4.24 -5.45 -11.70
N GLU A 63 5.41 -5.32 -12.33
CA GLU A 63 5.69 -4.22 -13.25
C GLU A 63 4.88 -4.48 -14.53
N LEU A 64 3.56 -4.32 -14.44
CA LEU A 64 2.72 -4.27 -15.61
C LEU A 64 3.16 -3.05 -16.42
N PRO A 65 3.55 -3.21 -17.70
CA PRO A 65 3.92 -2.08 -18.53
C PRO A 65 2.75 -1.10 -18.57
N ILE A 66 3.01 0.11 -18.10
CA ILE A 66 2.03 1.20 -17.89
C ILE A 66 1.21 1.51 -19.16
N ALA A 67 1.65 1.04 -20.33
CA ALA A 67 0.94 1.12 -21.59
C ALA A 67 -0.40 0.34 -21.66
N ALA A 68 -0.68 -0.59 -20.74
CA ALA A 68 -1.87 -1.45 -20.82
C ALA A 68 -3.07 -1.01 -19.95
N VAL A 69 -2.95 0.02 -19.10
CA VAL A 69 -4.11 0.53 -18.33
C VAL A 69 -4.91 1.48 -19.22
N SER A 70 -5.61 0.91 -20.19
CA SER A 70 -6.78 1.55 -20.77
C SER A 70 -7.83 1.60 -19.68
N MET A 71 -8.31 2.81 -19.37
CA MET A 71 -9.40 3.05 -18.45
C MET A 71 -10.58 2.15 -18.83
N GLU A 72 -10.83 1.08 -18.06
CA GLU A 72 -12.06 0.30 -18.19
C GLU A 72 -13.21 1.25 -17.84
N LYS A 73 -13.92 1.66 -18.88
CA LYS A 73 -15.07 2.56 -18.82
C LYS A 73 -16.10 1.95 -17.87
N VAL A 74 -16.27 2.53 -16.69
CA VAL A 74 -17.35 2.20 -15.76
C VAL A 74 -18.66 2.14 -16.55
N PRO A 75 -19.36 0.99 -16.61
CA PRO A 75 -20.62 0.91 -17.33
C PRO A 75 -21.64 1.80 -16.61
N LYS A 76 -22.24 2.74 -17.36
CA LYS A 76 -23.32 3.61 -16.89
C LYS A 76 -24.48 2.74 -16.36
N PRO A 77 -25.15 3.14 -15.26
CA PRO A 77 -26.23 2.35 -14.69
C PRO A 77 -27.40 2.23 -15.68
N LEU A 78 -27.94 1.01 -15.81
CA LEU A 78 -29.10 0.69 -16.63
C LEU A 78 -30.35 1.40 -16.08
N THR A 79 -30.89 2.35 -16.83
CA THR A 79 -32.18 2.98 -16.53
C THR A 79 -33.32 2.10 -17.06
N LEU A 80 -34.23 1.68 -16.18
CA LEU A 80 -35.46 0.95 -16.52
C LEU A 80 -36.56 1.92 -17.02
N SER A 81 -36.58 2.22 -18.31
CA SER A 81 -37.77 2.60 -19.11
C SER A 81 -37.34 2.57 -20.59
N GLU A 82 -38.08 2.08 -21.58
CA GLU A 82 -39.47 1.68 -21.69
C GLU A 82 -39.56 0.32 -22.42
N VAL A 83 -40.54 -0.47 -21.98
CA VAL A 83 -41.06 -1.63 -22.69
C VAL A 83 -41.99 -1.10 -23.79
N PRO A 84 -41.80 -1.41 -25.08
CA PRO A 84 -42.84 -1.14 -26.06
C PRO A 84 -43.93 -2.19 -25.89
N VAL A 85 -45.09 -1.77 -25.38
CA VAL A 85 -46.34 -2.54 -25.54
C VAL A 85 -46.85 -2.31 -26.97
N ALA A 86 -47.43 -3.37 -27.52
CA ALA A 86 -47.87 -3.54 -28.90
C ALA A 86 -48.80 -2.46 -29.47
#